data_AF-A0A7S2K113-F1
#
_entry.id   AF-A0A7S2K113-F1
#
_cell.length_a   1.000
_cell.length_b   1.000
_cell.length_c   1.000
_cell.angle_alpha   90.00
_cell.angle_beta   90.00
_cell.angle_gamma   90.00
#
_symmetry.space_group_name_H-M   'P 1'
#
loop_
_entity.id
_entity.type
_entity.pdbx_description
1 polymer ?
#
loop_
_entity_poly.entity_id
_entity_poly.type
_entity_poly.pdbx_seq_one_letter_code
_entity_poly.pdbx_strand_id
1 'polypeptide(L)'
;MAGCKANDLANALELEQIKHTLDAGRRALDQFRSLVFTTTVTGSLVWFLSGAALDVVARLEAASYVGRKVCVLEFLAEASKSGFALCLGLAALPDDRDRTLVVLAALTGLLSLGILTDVWQLEHAWRFTGLNRALWNIPIKLALLCSFLVAMTRSSAERMQRVMWSGMSLFQAVRMLIHAVMGAASCATGGGPAPWFRIPVSAAFVYIASTQSARHRVHGFLRRQLADRQKENAASGVAALLGRRSMTETLEQGRARFRCIDLAQLEEADLASNRPDPALFLKTSPAVLGSCDAFISHSWHDDPGQKWNALQAWRTQFVAQEGREPRVWIDKCCLDQANIDVDLPCLPIFMSGC
;
A
#
# COMPACT_ATOMS: atom_id res chain seq x y z
N MET A 1 6.86 -4.94 -56.84
CA MET A 1 7.06 -5.90 -55.73
C MET A 1 8.20 -5.55 -54.77
N ALA A 2 9.18 -4.70 -55.13
CA ALA A 2 10.26 -4.31 -54.21
C ALA A 2 9.83 -3.37 -53.06
N GLY A 3 8.81 -2.52 -53.27
CA GLY A 3 8.35 -1.56 -52.26
C GLY A 3 7.61 -2.16 -51.05
N CYS A 4 7.00 -3.35 -51.19
CA CYS A 4 6.27 -3.98 -50.08
C CYS A 4 7.24 -4.56 -49.03
N LYS A 5 8.37 -5.13 -49.46
CA LYS A 5 9.38 -5.71 -48.55
C LYS A 5 10.13 -4.67 -47.72
N ALA A 6 10.24 -3.43 -48.21
CA ALA A 6 10.92 -2.36 -47.48
C ALA A 6 10.09 -1.88 -46.26
N ASN A 7 8.76 -1.80 -46.40
CA ASN A 7 7.87 -1.45 -45.30
C ASN A 7 7.81 -2.55 -44.22
N ASP A 8 7.82 -3.82 -44.62
CA ASP A 8 7.82 -4.93 -43.66
C ASP A 8 9.11 -4.96 -42.82
N LEU A 9 10.25 -4.62 -43.43
CA LEU A 9 11.54 -4.54 -42.73
C LEU A 9 11.63 -3.34 -41.79
N ALA A 10 11.10 -2.18 -42.20
CA ALA A 10 11.03 -0.98 -41.36
C ALA A 10 10.14 -1.21 -40.12
N ASN A 11 8.97 -1.83 -40.32
CA ASN A 11 8.05 -2.19 -39.24
C ASN A 11 8.68 -3.21 -38.26
N ALA A 12 9.46 -4.17 -38.76
CA ALA A 12 10.14 -5.15 -37.91
C ALA A 12 11.22 -4.49 -37.02
N LEU A 13 11.99 -3.55 -37.58
CA LEU A 13 13.01 -2.79 -36.87
C LEU A 13 12.42 -1.89 -35.77
N GLU A 14 11.30 -1.19 -36.05
CA GLU A 14 10.60 -0.40 -35.03
C GLU A 14 10.08 -1.29 -33.89
N LEU A 15 9.54 -2.47 -34.21
CA LEU A 15 9.02 -3.40 -33.21
C LEU A 15 10.13 -3.95 -32.29
N GLU A 16 11.31 -4.19 -32.82
CA GLU A 16 12.48 -4.65 -32.08
C GLU A 16 13.03 -3.55 -31.15
N GLN A 17 13.03 -2.30 -31.61
CA GLN A 17 13.45 -1.14 -30.82
C GLN A 17 12.47 -0.83 -29.68
N ILE A 18 11.17 -1.05 -29.89
CA ILE A 18 10.15 -0.96 -28.84
C ILE A 18 10.36 -2.05 -27.77
N LYS A 19 10.61 -3.30 -28.18
CA LYS A 19 10.90 -4.40 -27.23
C LYS A 19 12.11 -4.11 -26.36
N HIS A 20 13.21 -3.63 -26.96
CA HIS A 20 14.43 -3.32 -26.23
C HIS A 20 14.22 -2.20 -25.19
N THR A 21 13.38 -1.22 -25.52
CA THR A 21 13.01 -0.12 -24.62
C THR A 21 12.16 -0.60 -23.44
N LEU A 22 11.19 -1.47 -23.70
CA LEU A 22 10.34 -2.09 -22.66
C LEU A 22 11.15 -2.96 -21.71
N ASP A 23 12.11 -3.74 -22.23
CA ASP A 23 12.99 -4.58 -21.42
C ASP A 23 13.94 -3.75 -20.55
N ALA A 24 14.45 -2.64 -21.07
CA ALA A 24 15.24 -1.69 -20.27
C ALA A 24 14.41 -1.07 -19.13
N GLY A 25 13.16 -0.69 -19.41
CA GLY A 25 12.22 -0.20 -18.39
C GLY A 25 11.91 -1.24 -17.32
N ARG A 26 11.69 -2.51 -17.71
CA ARG A 26 11.46 -3.62 -16.77
C ARG A 26 12.68 -3.84 -15.86
N ARG A 27 13.90 -3.85 -16.41
CA ARG A 27 15.14 -4.00 -15.62
C ARG A 27 15.35 -2.84 -14.63
N ALA A 28 15.09 -1.60 -15.04
CA ALA A 28 15.15 -0.44 -14.15
C ALA A 28 14.11 -0.52 -13.02
N LEU A 29 12.91 -1.01 -13.32
CA LEU A 29 11.85 -1.23 -12.34
C LEU A 29 12.22 -2.33 -11.33
N ASP A 30 12.87 -3.41 -11.79
CA ASP A 30 13.30 -4.51 -10.92
C ASP A 30 14.49 -4.12 -10.03
N GLN A 31 15.44 -3.32 -10.54
CA GLN A 31 16.48 -2.70 -9.71
C GLN A 31 15.89 -1.72 -8.67
N PHE A 32 14.88 -0.94 -9.05
CA PHE A 32 14.19 -0.06 -8.12
C PHE A 32 13.40 -0.87 -7.06
N ARG A 33 12.76 -1.98 -7.46
CA ARG A 33 12.11 -2.92 -6.54
C ARG A 33 13.08 -3.48 -5.51
N SER A 34 14.28 -3.90 -5.92
CA SER A 34 15.29 -4.42 -4.96
C SER A 34 15.79 -3.34 -3.99
N LEU A 35 15.85 -2.07 -4.44
CA LEU A 35 16.27 -0.94 -3.61
C LEU A 35 15.21 -0.49 -2.60
N VAL A 36 13.92 -0.57 -2.97
CA VAL A 36 12.79 -0.19 -2.12
C VAL A 36 12.45 -1.29 -1.10
N PHE A 37 12.71 -2.57 -1.42
CA PHE A 37 12.43 -3.68 -0.51
C PHE A 37 13.32 -3.69 0.74
N THR A 38 14.49 -3.06 0.69
CA THR A 38 15.43 -2.96 1.83
C THR A 38 15.16 -1.76 2.74
N THR A 39 14.28 -0.82 2.35
CA THR A 39 13.99 0.38 3.16
C THR A 39 12.48 0.69 3.23
N THR A 40 11.82 0.15 4.26
CA THR A 40 10.52 0.59 4.83
C THR A 40 9.23 0.49 3.98
N VAL A 41 8.11 0.46 4.72
CA VAL A 41 6.64 0.60 4.46
C VAL A 41 6.15 1.06 3.07
N THR A 42 6.93 1.79 2.29
CA THR A 42 6.56 2.32 0.97
C THR A 42 6.49 1.21 -0.09
N GLY A 43 7.32 0.16 0.00
CA GLY A 43 7.42 -0.91 -1.00
C GLY A 43 6.13 -1.69 -1.29
N SER A 44 5.30 -1.97 -0.27
CA SER A 44 4.06 -2.75 -0.45
C SER A 44 2.94 -1.95 -1.14
N LEU A 45 2.89 -0.63 -0.92
CA LEU A 45 1.95 0.26 -1.60
C LEU A 45 2.36 0.48 -3.07
N VAL A 46 3.68 0.57 -3.32
CA VAL A 46 4.24 0.56 -4.68
C VAL A 46 3.84 -0.71 -5.42
N TRP A 47 4.00 -1.87 -4.77
CA TRP A 47 3.71 -3.17 -5.37
C TRP A 47 2.25 -3.31 -5.78
N PHE A 48 1.30 -2.89 -4.94
CA PHE A 48 -0.13 -2.98 -5.24
C PHE A 48 -0.56 -2.03 -6.37
N LEU A 49 -0.12 -0.77 -6.35
CA LEU A 49 -0.51 0.21 -7.37
C LEU A 49 0.16 -0.08 -8.72
N SER A 50 1.42 -0.54 -8.72
CA SER A 50 2.11 -0.95 -9.95
C SER A 50 1.56 -2.27 -10.50
N GLY A 51 1.22 -3.25 -9.64
CA GLY A 51 0.61 -4.52 -10.04
C GLY A 51 -0.79 -4.34 -10.64
N ALA A 52 -1.64 -3.52 -10.02
CA ALA A 52 -2.98 -3.22 -10.56
C ALA A 52 -2.91 -2.43 -11.87
N ALA A 53 -1.96 -1.49 -12.00
CA ALA A 53 -1.73 -0.79 -13.26
C ALA A 53 -1.23 -1.76 -14.35
N LEU A 54 -0.32 -2.67 -14.03
CA LEU A 54 0.21 -3.67 -14.97
C LEU A 54 -0.83 -4.71 -15.40
N ASP A 55 -1.73 -5.16 -14.51
CA ASP A 55 -2.82 -6.08 -14.87
C ASP A 55 -3.84 -5.41 -15.81
N VAL A 56 -4.16 -4.13 -15.58
CA VAL A 56 -5.00 -3.35 -16.48
C VAL A 56 -4.33 -3.15 -17.83
N VAL A 57 -3.01 -2.88 -17.86
CA VAL A 57 -2.23 -2.79 -19.11
C VAL A 57 -2.25 -4.11 -19.88
N ALA A 58 -2.01 -5.25 -19.21
CA ALA A 58 -2.03 -6.57 -19.83
C ALA A 58 -3.42 -6.93 -20.41
N ARG A 59 -4.50 -6.59 -19.70
CA ARG A 59 -5.88 -6.78 -20.19
C ARG A 59 -6.22 -5.89 -21.39
N LEU A 60 -5.62 -4.70 -21.47
CA LEU A 60 -5.81 -3.77 -22.60
C LEU A 60 -4.93 -4.11 -23.81
N GLU A 61 -3.77 -4.74 -23.61
CA GLU A 61 -2.93 -5.25 -24.70
C GLU A 61 -3.67 -6.33 -25.51
N ALA A 62 -4.44 -7.19 -24.85
CA ALA A 62 -5.26 -8.23 -25.46
C ALA A 62 -6.40 -7.69 -26.36
N ALA A 63 -6.85 -6.45 -26.15
CA ALA A 63 -7.88 -5.81 -26.98
C ALA A 63 -7.24 -5.05 -28.15
N SER A 64 -7.33 -5.58 -29.38
CA SER A 64 -6.65 -5.05 -30.58
C SER A 64 -7.23 -3.73 -31.13
N TYR A 65 -7.03 -2.59 -30.42
CA TYR A 65 -7.41 -1.25 -30.90
C TYR A 65 -6.29 -0.22 -30.64
N VAL A 66 -5.42 -0.02 -31.63
CA VAL A 66 -4.16 0.75 -31.53
C VAL A 66 -4.36 2.24 -31.17
N GLY A 67 -5.45 2.88 -31.63
CA GLY A 67 -5.69 4.31 -31.38
C GLY A 67 -6.15 4.68 -29.96
N ARG A 68 -6.85 3.79 -29.24
CA ARG A 68 -7.24 4.02 -27.84
C ARG A 68 -6.16 3.59 -26.83
N LYS A 69 -5.23 2.73 -27.23
CA LYS A 69 -4.13 2.21 -26.39
C LYS A 69 -3.20 3.31 -25.88
N VAL A 70 -2.85 4.28 -26.72
CA VAL A 70 -1.94 5.38 -26.36
C VAL A 70 -2.55 6.26 -25.25
N CYS A 71 -3.82 6.63 -25.36
CA CYS A 71 -4.52 7.44 -24.35
C CYS A 71 -4.65 6.73 -22.99
N VAL A 72 -4.86 5.40 -22.97
CA VAL A 72 -5.02 4.66 -21.71
C VAL A 72 -3.68 4.37 -21.03
N LEU A 73 -2.62 4.09 -21.80
CA LEU A 73 -1.27 3.92 -21.26
C LEU A 73 -0.72 5.24 -20.70
N GLU A 74 -0.92 6.35 -21.41
CA GLU A 74 -0.59 7.68 -20.88
C GLU A 74 -1.43 8.03 -19.65
N PHE A 75 -2.72 7.66 -19.64
CA PHE A 75 -3.59 7.83 -18.49
C PHE A 75 -3.09 7.06 -17.26
N LEU A 76 -2.72 5.78 -17.41
CA LEU A 76 -2.22 4.93 -16.33
C LEU A 76 -0.82 5.36 -15.87
N ALA A 77 0.06 5.77 -16.79
CA ALA A 77 1.38 6.30 -16.46
C ALA A 77 1.29 7.66 -15.73
N GLU A 78 0.33 8.50 -16.09
CA GLU A 78 0.17 9.82 -15.46
C GLU A 78 -0.61 9.73 -14.13
N ALA A 79 -1.59 8.82 -14.06
CA ALA A 79 -2.28 8.47 -12.82
C ALA A 79 -1.35 7.76 -11.84
N SER A 80 -0.43 6.91 -12.32
CA SER A 80 0.60 6.31 -11.47
C SER A 80 1.59 7.36 -10.98
N LYS A 81 2.14 8.24 -11.83
CA LYS A 81 3.07 9.30 -11.39
C LYS A 81 2.45 10.26 -10.37
N SER A 82 1.25 10.75 -10.65
CA SER A 82 0.57 11.74 -9.81
C SER A 82 -0.03 11.10 -8.55
N GLY A 83 -0.64 9.93 -8.69
CA GLY A 83 -1.23 9.16 -7.60
C GLY A 83 -0.18 8.60 -6.65
N PHE A 84 0.98 8.21 -7.16
CA PHE A 84 2.08 7.68 -6.34
C PHE A 84 2.72 8.74 -5.45
N ALA A 85 2.98 9.94 -5.98
CA ALA A 85 3.41 11.08 -5.18
C ALA A 85 2.34 11.48 -4.14
N LEU A 86 1.05 11.37 -4.50
CA LEU A 86 -0.08 11.56 -3.59
C LEU A 86 -0.05 10.54 -2.44
N CYS A 87 0.08 9.26 -2.78
CA CYS A 87 0.07 8.15 -1.84
C CYS A 87 1.28 8.17 -0.92
N LEU A 88 2.46 8.57 -1.42
CA LEU A 88 3.66 8.77 -0.61
C LEU A 88 3.55 9.99 0.30
N GLY A 89 2.94 11.09 -0.16
CA GLY A 89 2.67 12.25 0.68
C GLY A 89 1.61 11.99 1.76
N LEU A 90 0.63 11.14 1.47
CA LEU A 90 -0.43 10.72 2.40
C LEU A 90 0.00 9.57 3.33
N ALA A 91 1.04 8.81 2.98
CA ALA A 91 1.64 7.82 3.86
C ALA A 91 2.20 8.56 5.08
N ALA A 92 1.65 8.24 6.26
CA ALA A 92 1.80 8.98 7.50
C ALA A 92 3.21 9.56 7.67
N LEU A 93 3.34 10.88 7.48
CA LEU A 93 4.60 11.57 7.70
C LEU A 93 4.97 11.40 9.17
N PRO A 94 6.17 10.90 9.46
CA PRO A 94 6.63 10.72 10.82
C PRO A 94 6.74 12.08 11.52
N ASP A 95 6.44 12.10 12.82
CA ASP A 95 6.65 13.29 13.67
C ASP A 95 8.15 13.63 13.81
N ASP A 96 9.01 12.70 13.40
CA ASP A 96 10.45 12.82 13.38
C ASP A 96 10.97 13.54 12.12
N ARG A 97 11.95 14.41 12.34
CA ARG A 97 12.57 15.23 11.29
C ARG A 97 13.32 14.38 10.29
N ASP A 98 14.15 13.45 10.75
CA ASP A 98 15.05 12.70 9.87
C ASP A 98 14.26 11.81 8.93
N ARG A 99 13.23 11.15 9.44
CA ARG A 99 12.32 10.37 8.60
C ARG A 99 11.49 11.24 7.64
N THR A 100 11.05 12.43 8.05
CA THR A 100 10.37 13.40 7.14
C THR A 100 11.31 13.80 6.00
N LEU A 101 12.61 13.96 6.29
CA LEU A 101 13.63 14.32 5.33
C LEU A 101 13.86 13.20 4.30
N VAL A 102 13.87 11.94 4.73
CA VAL A 102 13.93 10.77 3.83
C VAL A 102 12.73 10.75 2.87
N VAL A 103 11.51 10.97 3.38
CA VAL A 103 10.30 11.02 2.54
C VAL A 103 10.38 12.17 1.53
N LEU A 104 10.78 13.37 1.96
CA LEU A 104 10.96 14.52 1.07
C LEU A 104 12.04 14.27 0.01
N ALA A 105 13.16 13.65 0.37
CA ALA A 105 14.23 13.31 -0.57
C ALA A 105 13.71 12.32 -1.64
N ALA A 106 12.96 11.30 -1.23
CA ALA A 106 12.34 10.35 -2.16
C ALA A 106 11.34 11.02 -3.11
N LEU A 107 10.45 11.88 -2.57
CA LEU A 107 9.50 12.66 -3.38
C LEU A 107 10.20 13.60 -4.36
N THR A 108 11.29 14.23 -3.92
CA THR A 108 12.15 15.11 -4.74
C THR A 108 12.77 14.33 -5.90
N GLY A 109 13.32 13.14 -5.64
CA GLY A 109 13.90 12.28 -6.68
C GLY A 109 12.88 11.85 -7.73
N LEU A 110 11.69 11.42 -7.31
CA LEU A 110 10.60 11.04 -8.21
C LEU A 110 10.12 12.20 -9.07
N LEU A 111 10.01 13.40 -8.48
CA LEU A 111 9.59 14.60 -9.20
C LEU A 111 10.64 15.00 -10.25
N SER A 112 11.92 14.94 -9.92
CA SER A 112 13.04 15.19 -10.84
C SER A 112 13.01 14.23 -12.04
N LEU A 113 12.81 12.92 -11.80
CA LEU A 113 12.65 11.94 -12.89
C LEU A 113 11.44 12.27 -13.78
N GLY A 114 10.34 12.73 -13.17
CA GLY A 114 9.15 13.18 -13.89
C GLY A 114 9.40 14.41 -14.77
N ILE A 115 10.27 15.33 -14.35
CA ILE A 115 10.68 16.50 -15.15
C ILE A 115 11.59 16.06 -16.30
N LEU A 116 12.58 15.21 -16.04
CA LEU A 116 13.49 14.68 -17.08
C LEU A 116 12.70 13.94 -18.17
N THR A 117 11.66 13.19 -17.78
CA THR A 117 10.78 12.52 -18.74
C THR A 117 10.04 13.52 -19.62
N ASP A 118 9.51 14.61 -19.05
CA ASP A 118 8.81 15.65 -19.82
C ASP A 118 9.78 16.38 -20.77
N VAL A 119 11.02 16.65 -20.34
CA VAL A 119 12.06 17.26 -21.18
C VAL A 119 12.43 16.34 -22.34
N TRP A 120 12.63 15.05 -22.06
CA TRP A 120 12.89 14.05 -23.09
C TRP A 120 11.74 13.94 -24.10
N GLN A 121 10.49 13.96 -23.61
CA GLN A 121 9.31 14.01 -24.47
C GLN A 121 9.27 15.28 -25.32
N LEU A 122 9.63 16.44 -24.75
CA LEU A 122 9.68 17.70 -25.48
C LEU A 122 10.63 17.57 -26.68
N GLU A 123 11.86 17.10 -26.45
CA GLU A 123 12.88 16.92 -27.48
C GLU A 123 12.41 16.01 -28.63
N HIS A 124 11.70 14.93 -28.32
CA HIS A 124 11.22 13.97 -29.33
C HIS A 124 9.93 14.44 -30.02
N ALA A 125 9.04 15.13 -29.28
CA ALA A 125 7.75 15.60 -29.79
C ALA A 125 7.87 16.86 -30.68
N TRP A 126 9.01 17.57 -30.68
CA TRP A 126 9.30 18.61 -31.68
C TRP A 126 9.16 18.11 -33.14
N ARG A 127 9.17 16.79 -33.37
CA ARG A 127 8.94 16.19 -34.70
C ARG A 127 7.46 15.98 -35.07
N PHE A 128 6.52 16.06 -34.14
CA PHE A 128 5.10 15.82 -34.40
C PHE A 128 4.23 16.96 -33.85
N THR A 129 3.62 17.73 -34.75
CA THR A 129 2.83 18.94 -34.47
C THR A 129 1.70 18.69 -33.44
N GLY A 130 1.80 19.37 -32.30
CA GLY A 130 0.74 19.47 -31.31
C GLY A 130 1.26 20.21 -30.08
N LEU A 131 0.57 21.29 -29.70
CA LEU A 131 0.88 22.16 -28.55
C LEU A 131 1.32 21.32 -27.35
N ASN A 132 2.63 21.32 -27.08
CA ASN A 132 3.26 20.25 -26.34
C ASN A 132 2.86 20.32 -24.86
N ARG A 133 2.07 19.36 -24.38
CA ARG A 133 1.63 19.23 -22.97
C ARG A 133 2.82 19.36 -21.98
N ALA A 134 4.01 18.94 -22.42
CA ALA A 134 5.26 19.07 -21.67
C ALA A 134 5.62 20.53 -21.30
N LEU A 135 5.36 21.50 -22.19
CA LEU A 135 5.70 22.91 -21.95
C LEU A 135 4.99 23.49 -20.72
N TRP A 136 3.76 23.05 -20.45
CA TRP A 136 2.98 23.49 -19.29
C TRP A 136 3.32 22.70 -18.02
N ASN A 137 3.68 21.43 -18.15
CA ASN A 137 3.96 20.56 -17.00
C ASN A 137 5.31 20.86 -16.33
N ILE A 138 6.35 21.15 -17.11
CA ILE A 138 7.71 21.41 -16.60
C ILE A 138 7.74 22.55 -15.57
N PRO A 139 7.24 23.77 -15.85
CA PRO A 139 7.31 24.87 -14.88
C PRO A 139 6.52 24.58 -13.60
N ILE A 140 5.38 23.90 -13.71
CA ILE A 140 4.53 23.55 -12.56
C ILE A 140 5.24 22.51 -11.66
N LYS A 141 5.90 21.51 -12.27
CA LYS A 141 6.71 20.52 -11.54
C LYS A 141 7.96 21.16 -10.92
N LEU A 142 8.62 22.09 -11.60
CA LEU A 142 9.75 22.84 -11.05
C LEU A 142 9.34 23.67 -9.83
N ALA A 143 8.18 24.33 -9.86
CA ALA A 143 7.67 25.07 -8.71
C ALA A 143 7.43 24.14 -7.50
N LEU A 144 6.86 22.95 -7.72
CA LEU A 144 6.70 21.95 -6.66
C LEU A 144 8.05 21.45 -6.13
N LEU A 145 9.03 21.22 -7.02
CA LEU A 145 10.37 20.79 -6.65
C LEU A 145 11.05 21.83 -5.75
N CYS A 146 10.98 23.10 -6.13
CA CYS A 146 11.48 24.21 -5.31
C CYS A 146 10.80 24.22 -3.92
N SER A 147 9.49 23.96 -3.84
CA SER A 147 8.79 23.89 -2.55
C SER A 147 9.30 22.76 -1.66
N PHE A 148 9.67 21.60 -2.22
CA PHE A 148 10.26 20.49 -1.46
C PHE A 148 11.68 20.80 -1.00
N LEU A 149 12.51 21.41 -1.85
CA LEU A 149 13.84 21.86 -1.46
C LEU A 149 13.76 22.90 -0.33
N VAL A 150 12.82 23.84 -0.40
CA VAL A 150 12.57 24.82 0.68
C VAL A 150 12.01 24.15 1.93
N ALA A 151 11.23 23.07 1.80
CA ALA A 151 10.78 22.28 2.94
C ALA A 151 11.96 21.60 3.64
N MET A 152 12.90 21.00 2.89
CA MET A 152 14.07 20.30 3.44
C MET A 152 15.03 21.20 4.22
N THR A 153 15.06 22.51 3.98
CA THR A 153 15.89 23.45 4.75
C THR A 153 15.28 23.84 6.10
N ARG A 154 14.05 23.40 6.41
CA ARG A 154 13.40 23.73 7.69
C ARG A 154 13.88 22.83 8.81
N SER A 155 14.04 23.43 10.00
CA SER A 155 14.60 22.75 11.17
C SER A 155 13.61 21.86 11.92
N SER A 156 12.29 22.06 11.76
CA SER A 156 11.26 21.25 12.43
C SER A 156 10.39 20.50 11.44
N ALA A 157 10.04 19.25 11.78
CA ALA A 157 9.18 18.40 10.96
C ALA A 157 7.84 19.08 10.62
N GLU A 158 7.21 19.74 11.60
CA GLU A 158 5.95 20.47 11.36
C GLU A 158 6.09 21.57 10.29
N ARG A 159 7.20 22.32 10.30
CA ARG A 159 7.46 23.37 9.30
C ARG A 159 7.78 22.77 7.93
N MET A 160 8.55 21.69 7.89
CA MET A 160 8.82 20.92 6.66
C MET A 160 7.51 20.45 6.03
N GLN A 161 6.66 19.79 6.82
CA GLN A 161 5.36 19.28 6.38
C GLN A 161 4.43 20.41 5.92
N ARG A 162 4.36 21.53 6.65
CA ARG A 162 3.51 22.68 6.26
C ARG A 162 3.91 23.25 4.90
N VAL A 163 5.20 23.45 4.66
CA VAL A 163 5.71 23.95 3.36
C VAL A 163 5.43 22.94 2.26
N MET A 164 5.69 21.65 2.52
CA MET A 164 5.42 20.56 1.58
C MET A 164 3.93 20.52 1.18
N TRP A 165 3.01 20.49 2.16
CA TRP A 165 1.57 20.45 1.92
C TRP A 165 1.06 21.69 1.20
N SER A 166 1.61 22.87 1.50
CA SER A 166 1.27 24.11 0.80
C SER A 166 1.71 24.04 -0.67
N GLY A 167 2.92 23.55 -0.94
CA GLY A 167 3.43 23.34 -2.30
C GLY A 167 2.59 22.33 -3.08
N MET A 168 2.25 21.18 -2.48
CA MET A 168 1.38 20.17 -3.09
C MET A 168 -0.03 20.70 -3.37
N SER A 169 -0.61 21.47 -2.44
CA SER A 169 -1.93 22.08 -2.60
C SER A 169 -1.94 23.06 -3.78
N LEU A 170 -0.95 23.96 -3.84
CA LEU A 170 -0.82 24.91 -4.95
C LEU A 170 -0.63 24.20 -6.29
N PHE A 171 0.27 23.23 -6.35
CA PHE A 171 0.49 22.40 -7.54
C PHE A 171 -0.82 21.79 -8.04
N GLN A 172 -1.61 21.21 -7.13
CA GLN A 172 -2.85 20.54 -7.52
C GLN A 172 -3.98 21.51 -7.87
N ALA A 173 -4.03 22.68 -7.23
CA ALA A 173 -4.97 23.74 -7.60
C ALA A 173 -4.70 24.27 -9.02
N VAL A 174 -3.43 24.49 -9.39
CA VAL A 174 -3.06 24.91 -10.75
C VAL A 174 -3.43 23.82 -11.76
N ARG A 175 -3.15 22.54 -11.47
CA ARG A 175 -3.58 21.44 -12.34
C ARG A 175 -5.10 21.37 -12.47
N MET A 176 -5.84 21.56 -11.40
CA MET A 176 -7.30 21.58 -11.43
C MET A 176 -7.82 22.68 -12.37
N LEU A 177 -7.24 23.88 -12.30
CA LEU A 177 -7.57 24.99 -13.19
C LEU A 177 -7.27 24.66 -14.65
N ILE A 178 -6.10 24.07 -14.95
CA ILE A 178 -5.75 23.65 -16.31
C ILE A 178 -6.77 22.64 -16.86
N HIS A 179 -7.15 21.62 -16.08
CA HIS A 179 -8.16 20.64 -16.52
C HIS A 179 -9.53 21.28 -16.73
N ALA A 180 -9.91 22.27 -15.91
CA ALA A 180 -11.15 23.02 -16.11
C ALA A 180 -11.12 23.81 -17.42
N VAL A 181 -10.04 24.53 -17.72
CA VAL A 181 -9.86 25.29 -18.96
C VAL A 181 -9.84 24.37 -20.18
N MET A 182 -9.05 23.28 -20.14
CA MET A 182 -9.00 22.30 -21.21
C MET A 182 -10.36 21.64 -21.46
N GLY A 183 -11.10 21.33 -20.40
CA GLY A 183 -12.42 20.75 -20.52
C GLY A 183 -13.43 21.74 -21.10
N ALA A 184 -13.40 23.01 -20.69
CA ALA A 184 -14.25 24.05 -21.27
C ALA A 184 -13.95 24.26 -22.76
N ALA A 185 -12.67 24.32 -23.13
CA ALA A 185 -12.24 24.43 -24.52
C ALA A 185 -12.69 23.21 -25.36
N SER A 186 -12.55 22.00 -24.81
CA SER A 186 -13.02 20.76 -25.45
C SER A 186 -14.52 20.75 -25.67
N CYS A 187 -15.32 21.21 -24.69
CA CYS A 187 -16.77 21.35 -24.85
C CYS A 187 -17.12 22.39 -25.93
N ALA A 188 -16.40 23.51 -25.98
CA ALA A 188 -16.62 24.56 -26.98
C ALA A 188 -16.30 24.09 -28.43
N THR A 189 -15.38 23.15 -28.60
CA THR A 189 -15.02 22.57 -29.91
C THR A 189 -15.73 21.25 -30.23
N GLY A 190 -16.67 20.80 -29.38
CA GLY A 190 -17.43 19.56 -29.59
C GLY A 190 -16.69 18.26 -29.19
N GLY A 191 -15.52 18.35 -28.54
CA GLY A 191 -14.70 17.22 -28.10
C GLY A 191 -15.17 16.49 -26.82
N GLY A 192 -16.26 16.93 -26.21
CA GLY A 192 -16.85 16.33 -25.00
C GLY A 192 -16.10 16.64 -23.68
N PRO A 193 -16.65 16.24 -22.52
CA PRO A 193 -16.21 16.70 -21.20
C PRO A 193 -15.09 15.86 -20.56
N ALA A 194 -14.29 15.14 -21.36
CA ALA A 194 -13.32 14.17 -20.82
C ALA A 194 -12.38 14.72 -19.74
N PRO A 195 -11.87 15.97 -19.76
CA PRO A 195 -11.00 16.45 -18.69
C PRO A 195 -11.68 16.64 -17.32
N TRP A 196 -13.01 16.72 -17.26
CA TRP A 196 -13.74 17.12 -16.05
C TRP A 196 -13.74 16.06 -14.95
N PHE A 197 -13.62 14.77 -15.28
CA PHE A 197 -13.61 13.70 -14.26
C PHE A 197 -12.40 13.81 -13.29
N ARG A 198 -11.36 14.57 -13.66
CA ARG A 198 -10.18 14.80 -12.82
C ARG A 198 -10.36 15.91 -11.79
N ILE A 199 -11.36 16.77 -11.97
CA ILE A 199 -11.61 17.92 -11.09
C ILE A 199 -12.01 17.45 -9.68
N PRO A 200 -12.95 16.51 -9.47
CA PRO A 200 -13.32 16.06 -8.12
C PRO A 200 -12.16 15.47 -7.33
N VAL A 201 -11.32 14.64 -7.97
CA VAL A 201 -10.14 14.04 -7.32
C VAL A 201 -9.13 15.12 -6.93
N SER A 202 -8.90 16.10 -7.81
CA SER A 202 -8.00 17.23 -7.53
C SER A 202 -8.53 18.11 -6.41
N ALA A 203 -9.84 18.40 -6.40
CA ALA A 203 -10.50 19.18 -5.37
C ALA A 203 -10.44 18.49 -4.00
N ALA A 204 -10.72 17.18 -3.95
CA ALA A 204 -10.59 16.39 -2.73
C ALA A 204 -9.15 16.42 -2.19
N PHE A 205 -8.15 16.30 -3.07
CA PHE A 205 -6.76 16.41 -2.67
C PHE A 205 -6.41 17.81 -2.14
N VAL A 206 -6.77 18.88 -2.84
CA VAL A 206 -6.54 20.26 -2.38
C VAL A 206 -7.20 20.48 -1.03
N TYR A 207 -8.41 19.96 -0.81
CA TYR A 207 -9.10 20.00 0.48
C TYR A 207 -8.31 19.29 1.58
N ILE A 208 -7.86 18.05 1.33
CA ILE A 208 -7.04 17.29 2.28
C ILE A 208 -5.72 18.01 2.55
N ALA A 209 -4.97 18.38 1.50
CA ALA A 209 -3.67 19.03 1.59
C ALA A 209 -3.74 20.38 2.31
N SER A 210 -4.83 21.13 2.18
CA SER A 210 -5.00 22.43 2.83
C SER A 210 -5.51 22.32 4.27
N THR A 211 -6.32 21.30 4.58
CA THR A 211 -7.01 21.19 5.88
C THR A 211 -6.32 20.22 6.83
N GLN A 212 -5.73 20.72 7.91
CA GLN A 212 -5.00 19.88 8.88
C GLN A 212 -5.85 18.76 9.48
N SER A 213 -7.11 19.05 9.83
CA SER A 213 -8.02 18.05 10.39
C SER A 213 -8.36 16.94 9.39
N ALA A 214 -8.48 17.27 8.10
CA ALA A 214 -8.70 16.27 7.05
C ALA A 214 -7.45 15.38 6.88
N ARG A 215 -6.24 15.98 6.87
CA ARG A 215 -4.98 15.21 6.85
C ARG A 215 -4.90 14.22 8.00
N HIS A 216 -5.16 14.67 9.22
CA HIS A 216 -5.13 13.81 10.41
C HIS A 216 -6.11 12.64 10.32
N ARG A 217 -7.33 12.87 9.80
CA ARG A 217 -8.31 11.79 9.59
C ARG A 217 -7.83 10.78 8.56
N VAL A 218 -7.31 11.24 7.42
CA VAL A 218 -6.79 10.37 6.36
C VAL A 218 -5.55 9.62 6.84
N HIS A 219 -4.62 10.28 7.52
CA HIS A 219 -3.44 9.65 8.10
C HIS A 219 -3.83 8.62 9.16
N GLY A 220 -4.80 8.92 10.03
CA GLY A 220 -5.29 7.98 11.04
C GLY A 220 -5.98 6.76 10.43
N PHE A 221 -6.72 6.94 9.34
CA PHE A 221 -7.29 5.84 8.57
C PHE A 221 -6.20 4.98 7.92
N LEU A 222 -5.27 5.60 7.19
CA LEU A 222 -4.16 4.91 6.53
C LEU A 222 -3.24 4.21 7.52
N ARG A 223 -2.95 4.84 8.66
CA ARG A 223 -2.13 4.27 9.72
C ARG A 223 -2.78 3.03 10.33
N ARG A 224 -4.10 3.03 10.56
CA ARG A 224 -4.82 1.83 11.02
C ARG A 224 -4.68 0.70 10.00
N GLN A 225 -5.04 0.98 8.74
CA GLN A 225 -4.94 0.00 7.65
C GLN A 225 -3.53 -0.54 7.44
N LEU A 226 -2.50 0.31 7.56
CA LEU A 226 -1.11 -0.09 7.43
C LEU A 226 -0.58 -0.81 8.68
N ALA A 227 -1.01 -0.41 9.88
CA ALA A 227 -0.60 -1.04 11.12
C ALA A 227 -1.13 -2.48 11.21
N ASP A 228 -2.38 -2.71 10.83
CA ASP A 228 -2.98 -4.04 10.80
C ASP A 228 -2.17 -4.96 9.87
N ARG A 229 -1.80 -4.47 8.69
CA ARG A 229 -0.97 -5.21 7.73
C ARG A 229 0.49 -5.36 8.16
N GLN A 230 1.05 -4.37 8.85
CA GLN A 230 2.43 -4.45 9.36
C GLN A 230 2.56 -5.50 10.45
N LYS A 231 1.57 -5.60 11.35
CA LYS A 231 1.54 -6.64 12.37
C LYS A 231 1.54 -8.01 11.72
N GLU A 232 0.66 -8.24 10.74
CA GLU A 232 0.61 -9.50 9.98
C GLU A 232 1.94 -9.79 9.26
N ASN A 233 2.50 -8.81 8.55
CA ASN A 233 3.73 -8.99 7.78
C ASN A 233 4.96 -9.22 8.69
N ALA A 234 5.11 -8.44 9.77
CA ALA A 234 6.21 -8.61 10.71
C ALA A 234 6.12 -9.95 11.44
N ALA A 235 4.92 -10.34 11.87
CA ALA A 235 4.66 -11.66 12.44
C ALA A 235 5.01 -12.78 11.46
N SER A 236 4.55 -12.68 10.20
CA SER A 236 4.86 -13.69 9.18
C SER A 236 6.35 -13.77 8.85
N GLY A 237 7.10 -12.67 8.95
CA GLY A 237 8.56 -12.67 8.79
C GLY A 237 9.27 -13.41 9.92
N VAL A 238 8.88 -13.18 11.18
CA VAL A 238 9.41 -13.93 12.34
C VAL A 238 9.03 -15.40 12.25
N ALA A 239 7.78 -15.69 11.91
CA ALA A 239 7.26 -17.03 11.72
C ALA A 239 8.00 -17.81 10.62
N ALA A 240 8.28 -17.16 9.49
CA ALA A 240 9.06 -17.72 8.39
C ALA A 240 10.50 -18.07 8.81
N LEU A 241 11.14 -17.20 9.59
CA LEU A 241 12.48 -17.46 10.14
C LEU A 241 12.50 -18.66 11.10
N LEU A 242 11.47 -18.81 11.93
CA LEU A 242 11.34 -19.94 12.84
C LEU A 242 11.03 -21.26 12.10
N GLY A 243 10.19 -21.20 11.07
CA GLY A 243 9.70 -22.38 10.34
C GLY A 243 10.53 -22.84 9.15
N ARG A 244 11.55 -22.06 8.72
CA ARG A 244 12.27 -22.26 7.43
C ARG A 244 11.31 -22.32 6.23
N ARG A 245 10.22 -21.56 6.27
CA ARG A 245 9.19 -21.47 5.23
C ARG A 245 9.15 -20.07 4.65
N SER A 246 8.51 -19.89 3.50
CA SER A 246 8.30 -18.54 2.98
C SER A 246 7.29 -17.77 3.84
N MET A 247 7.39 -16.44 3.81
CA MET A 247 6.47 -15.55 4.52
C MET A 247 5.01 -15.76 4.10
N THR A 248 4.77 -15.94 2.80
CA THR A 248 3.43 -16.15 2.24
C THR A 248 2.83 -17.48 2.69
N GLU A 249 3.57 -18.59 2.59
CA GLU A 249 3.11 -19.90 3.05
C GLU A 249 2.80 -19.89 4.54
N THR A 250 3.65 -19.24 5.34
CA THR A 250 3.47 -19.18 6.80
C THR A 250 2.25 -18.34 7.16
N LEU A 251 1.99 -17.24 6.44
CA LEU A 251 0.79 -16.42 6.63
C LEU A 251 -0.48 -17.15 6.23
N GLU A 252 -0.48 -17.84 5.08
CA GLU A 252 -1.62 -18.65 4.62
C GLU A 252 -1.93 -19.78 5.61
N GLN A 253 -0.88 -20.46 6.09
CA GLN A 253 -1.01 -21.51 7.09
C GLN A 253 -1.53 -20.97 8.42
N GLY A 254 -0.99 -19.84 8.90
CA GLY A 254 -1.47 -19.18 10.11
C GLY A 254 -2.93 -18.78 10.00
N ARG A 255 -3.37 -18.23 8.87
CA ARG A 255 -4.80 -17.91 8.63
C ARG A 255 -5.68 -19.16 8.63
N ALA A 256 -5.25 -20.23 7.96
CA ALA A 256 -6.02 -21.47 7.87
C ALA A 256 -6.17 -22.19 9.23
N ARG A 257 -5.21 -21.98 10.14
CA ARG A 257 -5.15 -22.65 11.43
C ARG A 257 -5.51 -21.75 12.61
N PHE A 258 -5.87 -20.49 12.37
CA PHE A 258 -6.31 -19.59 13.42
C PHE A 258 -7.68 -20.01 13.95
N ARG A 259 -7.76 -20.20 15.27
CA ARG A 259 -8.95 -20.66 15.97
C ARG A 259 -9.15 -19.84 17.24
N CYS A 260 -10.37 -19.86 17.76
CA CYS A 260 -10.67 -19.29 19.07
C CYS A 260 -11.68 -20.14 19.83
N ILE A 261 -11.75 -19.93 21.14
CA ILE A 261 -12.71 -20.55 22.04
C ILE A 261 -13.54 -19.48 22.72
N ASP A 262 -14.83 -19.75 22.90
CA ASP A 262 -15.69 -18.94 23.76
C ASP A 262 -15.39 -19.32 25.22
N LEU A 263 -15.04 -18.36 26.07
CA LEU A 263 -14.67 -18.67 27.46
C LEU A 263 -15.81 -19.32 28.27
N ALA A 264 -17.06 -19.23 27.85
CA ALA A 264 -18.14 -19.97 28.49
C ALA A 264 -18.04 -21.50 28.31
N GLN A 265 -17.27 -21.98 27.32
CA GLN A 265 -17.08 -23.40 27.03
C GLN A 265 -15.91 -24.04 27.80
N LEU A 266 -15.10 -23.21 28.46
CA LEU A 266 -13.95 -23.64 29.23
C LEU A 266 -14.38 -23.97 30.67
N GLU A 267 -13.81 -25.03 31.21
CA GLU A 267 -13.99 -25.44 32.61
C GLU A 267 -12.65 -25.40 33.34
N GLU A 268 -12.67 -25.31 34.68
CA GLU A 268 -11.44 -25.30 35.50
C GLU A 268 -10.59 -26.55 35.24
N ALA A 269 -11.24 -27.72 35.09
CA ALA A 269 -10.59 -28.98 34.80
C ALA A 269 -9.77 -28.94 33.48
N ASP A 270 -10.24 -28.18 32.49
CA ASP A 270 -9.54 -28.01 31.21
C ASP A 270 -8.19 -27.29 31.41
N LEU A 271 -8.10 -26.37 32.37
CA LEU A 271 -6.86 -25.64 32.68
C LEU A 271 -6.00 -26.32 33.74
N ALA A 272 -6.56 -27.21 34.55
CA ALA A 272 -5.86 -27.82 35.69
C ALA A 272 -4.82 -28.88 35.30
N SER A 273 -5.03 -29.61 34.21
CA SER A 273 -4.09 -30.64 33.76
C SER A 273 -2.87 -30.05 33.06
N ASN A 274 -1.66 -30.41 33.46
CA ASN A 274 -0.44 -29.98 32.74
C ASN A 274 -0.07 -30.92 31.58
N ARG A 275 -1.01 -31.75 31.12
CA ARG A 275 -0.81 -32.66 29.99
C ARG A 275 -1.57 -32.16 28.76
N PRO A 276 -1.00 -32.30 27.55
CA PRO A 276 -1.72 -32.00 26.32
C PRO A 276 -3.01 -32.83 26.22
N ASP A 277 -4.10 -32.16 25.88
CA ASP A 277 -5.41 -32.80 25.69
C ASP A 277 -5.99 -32.40 24.32
N PRO A 278 -5.93 -33.29 23.32
CA PRO A 278 -6.49 -33.05 21.99
C PRO A 278 -7.99 -32.75 22.00
N ALA A 279 -8.74 -33.15 23.03
CA ALA A 279 -10.17 -32.87 23.11
C ALA A 279 -10.46 -31.36 23.29
N LEU A 280 -9.53 -30.60 23.89
CA LEU A 280 -9.67 -29.15 24.02
C LEU A 280 -9.63 -28.44 22.68
N PHE A 281 -8.87 -28.97 21.72
CA PHE A 281 -8.82 -28.42 20.37
C PHE A 281 -10.17 -28.52 19.66
N LEU A 282 -10.93 -29.60 19.93
CA LEU A 282 -12.28 -29.80 19.38
C LEU A 282 -13.31 -28.82 19.95
N LYS A 283 -13.07 -28.25 21.14
CA LYS A 283 -13.92 -27.19 21.72
C LYS A 283 -13.74 -25.85 21.00
N THR A 284 -12.66 -25.66 20.25
CA THR A 284 -12.38 -24.41 19.53
C THR A 284 -13.04 -24.36 18.15
N SER A 285 -13.25 -23.15 17.63
CA SER A 285 -13.81 -22.90 16.30
C SER A 285 -12.82 -22.15 15.40
N PRO A 286 -12.80 -22.38 14.07
CA PRO A 286 -12.02 -21.56 13.15
C PRO A 286 -12.39 -20.08 13.27
N ALA A 287 -11.40 -19.20 13.22
CA ALA A 287 -11.57 -17.77 13.40
C ALA A 287 -10.86 -16.98 12.31
N VAL A 288 -11.30 -15.74 12.09
CA VAL A 288 -10.61 -14.78 11.21
C VAL A 288 -9.62 -13.99 12.06
N LEU A 289 -8.42 -13.69 11.52
CA LEU A 289 -7.49 -12.79 12.21
C LEU A 289 -8.17 -11.44 12.52
N GLY A 290 -7.97 -10.94 13.73
CA GLY A 290 -8.60 -9.74 14.30
C GLY A 290 -9.99 -9.98 14.90
N SER A 291 -10.48 -11.23 14.96
CA SER A 291 -11.79 -11.55 15.54
C SER A 291 -11.75 -12.08 16.98
N CYS A 292 -10.55 -12.29 17.55
CA CYS A 292 -10.36 -12.61 18.96
C CYS A 292 -10.32 -11.33 19.78
N ASP A 293 -10.86 -11.39 21.00
CA ASP A 293 -10.85 -10.28 21.95
C ASP A 293 -9.53 -10.20 22.72
N ALA A 294 -8.86 -11.35 22.90
CA ALA A 294 -7.59 -11.44 23.59
C ALA A 294 -6.77 -12.65 23.14
N PHE A 295 -5.45 -12.49 23.21
CA PHE A 295 -4.46 -13.56 23.18
C PHE A 295 -4.04 -13.88 24.61
N ILE A 296 -4.24 -15.13 25.04
CA ILE A 296 -3.92 -15.59 26.38
C ILE A 296 -2.76 -16.58 26.29
N SER A 297 -1.62 -16.18 26.83
CA SER A 297 -0.47 -17.05 27.06
C SER A 297 -0.34 -17.30 28.55
N HIS A 298 0.01 -18.53 28.94
CA HIS A 298 0.15 -18.91 30.33
C HIS A 298 1.23 -19.97 30.52
N SER A 299 1.74 -20.13 31.75
CA SER A 299 2.67 -21.21 32.05
C SER A 299 1.90 -22.48 32.41
N TRP A 300 2.32 -23.59 31.82
CA TRP A 300 1.84 -24.92 32.19
C TRP A 300 2.17 -25.29 33.63
N HIS A 301 3.02 -24.53 34.33
CA HIS A 301 3.39 -24.79 35.71
C HIS A 301 2.70 -23.87 36.73
N ASP A 302 1.89 -22.91 36.27
CA ASP A 302 1.13 -22.05 37.17
C ASP A 302 0.08 -22.86 37.94
N ASP A 303 -0.20 -22.42 39.17
CA ASP A 303 -1.27 -22.99 39.99
C ASP A 303 -2.61 -22.96 39.24
N PRO A 304 -3.28 -24.11 39.03
CA PRO A 304 -4.54 -24.20 38.33
C PRO A 304 -5.62 -23.25 38.84
N GLY A 305 -5.79 -23.20 40.16
CA GLY A 305 -6.85 -22.41 40.79
C GLY A 305 -6.61 -20.92 40.62
N GLN A 306 -5.37 -20.45 40.81
CA GLN A 306 -5.02 -19.04 40.58
C GLN A 306 -5.22 -18.63 39.12
N LYS A 307 -4.80 -19.48 38.18
CA LYS A 307 -4.97 -19.24 36.73
C LYS A 307 -6.44 -19.16 36.35
N TRP A 308 -7.25 -20.11 36.83
CA TRP A 308 -8.70 -20.13 36.59
C TRP A 308 -9.39 -18.90 37.18
N ASN A 309 -9.08 -18.57 38.44
CA ASN A 309 -9.65 -17.41 39.11
C ASN A 309 -9.30 -16.09 38.40
N ALA A 310 -8.06 -15.94 37.94
CA ALA A 310 -7.65 -14.77 37.16
C ALA A 310 -8.40 -14.68 35.82
N LEU A 311 -8.54 -15.80 35.11
CA LEU A 311 -9.28 -15.86 33.85
C LEU A 311 -10.77 -15.50 34.04
N GLN A 312 -11.40 -16.04 35.08
CA GLN A 312 -12.81 -15.79 35.39
C GLN A 312 -13.06 -14.36 35.87
N ALA A 313 -12.12 -13.77 36.60
CA ALA A 313 -12.17 -12.36 36.98
C ALA A 313 -12.15 -11.45 35.73
N TRP A 314 -11.23 -11.70 34.79
CA TRP A 314 -11.17 -10.97 33.52
C TRP A 314 -12.44 -11.17 32.68
N ARG A 315 -12.91 -12.41 32.54
CA ARG A 315 -14.16 -12.74 31.84
C ARG A 315 -15.36 -11.97 32.41
N THR A 316 -15.51 -11.95 33.73
CA THR A 316 -16.61 -11.25 34.41
C THR A 316 -16.59 -9.76 34.09
N GLN A 317 -15.40 -9.15 34.13
CA GLN A 317 -15.22 -7.74 33.78
C GLN A 317 -15.56 -7.49 32.30
N PHE A 318 -15.10 -8.34 31.39
CA PHE A 318 -15.36 -8.22 29.96
C PHE A 318 -16.87 -8.32 29.66
N VAL A 319 -17.56 -9.32 30.21
CA VAL A 319 -19.01 -9.51 30.02
C VAL A 319 -19.79 -8.30 30.53
N ALA A 320 -19.39 -7.73 31.67
CA ALA A 320 -20.02 -6.52 32.20
C ALA A 320 -19.84 -5.28 31.29
N GLN A 321 -18.73 -5.20 30.55
CA GLN A 321 -18.41 -4.07 29.67
C GLN A 321 -19.02 -4.23 28.27
N GLU A 322 -18.92 -5.42 27.69
CA GLU A 322 -19.25 -5.68 26.28
C GLU A 322 -20.60 -6.38 26.09
N GLY A 323 -21.22 -6.89 27.17
CA GLY A 323 -22.53 -7.55 27.13
C GLY A 323 -22.55 -8.90 26.40
N ARG A 324 -21.38 -9.52 26.18
CA ARG A 324 -21.22 -10.83 25.53
C ARG A 324 -20.02 -11.58 26.10
N GLU A 325 -19.95 -12.89 25.85
CA GLU A 325 -18.79 -13.69 26.20
C GLU A 325 -17.56 -13.34 25.33
N PRO A 326 -16.35 -13.37 25.91
CA PRO A 326 -15.12 -13.14 25.17
C PRO A 326 -14.73 -14.36 24.35
N ARG A 327 -14.31 -14.11 23.10
CA ARG A 327 -13.70 -15.09 22.20
C ARG A 327 -12.20 -14.94 22.27
N VAL A 328 -11.51 -15.95 22.77
CA VAL A 328 -10.08 -15.85 23.04
C VAL A 328 -9.27 -16.87 22.26
N TRP A 329 -8.04 -16.49 21.93
CA TRP A 329 -7.01 -17.45 21.56
C TRP A 329 -6.25 -17.83 22.83
N ILE A 330 -6.22 -19.13 23.16
CA ILE A 330 -5.45 -19.67 24.28
C ILE A 330 -4.60 -20.84 23.79
N ASP A 331 -3.31 -20.82 24.08
CA ASP A 331 -2.32 -21.79 23.59
C ASP A 331 -2.75 -23.24 23.79
N LYS A 332 -3.23 -23.58 24.98
CA LYS A 332 -3.60 -24.95 25.34
C LYS A 332 -4.79 -25.50 24.56
N CYS A 333 -5.75 -24.65 24.17
CA CYS A 333 -6.94 -25.08 23.43
C CYS A 333 -6.77 -24.85 21.92
N CYS A 334 -6.15 -23.76 21.51
CA CYS A 334 -6.11 -23.31 20.11
C CYS A 334 -4.93 -23.87 19.32
N LEU A 335 -3.92 -24.43 19.99
CA LEU A 335 -2.86 -25.21 19.32
C LEU A 335 -3.31 -26.67 19.17
N ASP A 336 -3.09 -27.21 17.97
CA ASP A 336 -3.25 -28.64 17.71
C ASP A 336 -2.08 -29.40 18.34
N GLN A 337 -2.28 -29.84 19.58
CA GLN A 337 -1.25 -30.53 20.36
C GLN A 337 -0.79 -31.84 19.71
N ALA A 338 -1.59 -32.43 18.81
CA ALA A 338 -1.19 -33.63 18.06
C ALA A 338 -0.25 -33.30 16.90
N ASN A 339 -0.16 -32.04 16.48
CA ASN A 339 0.67 -31.57 15.39
C ASN A 339 1.30 -30.20 15.69
N ILE A 340 1.94 -30.11 16.86
CA ILE A 340 2.47 -28.86 17.40
C ILE A 340 3.54 -28.22 16.50
N ASP A 341 4.32 -29.02 15.78
CA ASP A 341 5.37 -28.55 14.86
C ASP A 341 4.82 -27.67 13.73
N VAL A 342 3.54 -27.84 13.40
CA VAL A 342 2.87 -27.03 12.38
C VAL A 342 2.38 -25.69 12.93
N ASP A 343 1.94 -25.66 14.19
CA ASP A 343 1.37 -24.46 14.80
C ASP A 343 2.41 -23.54 15.44
N LEU A 344 3.51 -24.09 15.97
CA LEU A 344 4.56 -23.29 16.61
C LEU A 344 5.14 -22.20 15.70
N PRO A 345 5.46 -22.47 14.41
CA PRO A 345 5.90 -21.42 13.51
C PRO A 345 4.85 -20.31 13.35
N CYS A 346 3.56 -20.63 13.46
CA CYS A 346 2.46 -19.68 13.25
C CYS A 346 2.14 -18.82 14.48
N LEU A 347 2.76 -19.07 15.64
CA LEU A 347 2.50 -18.32 16.88
C LEU A 347 2.60 -16.79 16.73
N PRO A 348 3.60 -16.21 16.04
CA PRO A 348 3.64 -14.77 15.85
C PRO A 348 2.39 -14.24 15.12
N ILE A 349 1.86 -15.01 14.17
CA ILE A 349 0.66 -14.63 13.40
C ILE A 349 -0.56 -14.70 14.31
N PHE A 350 -0.70 -15.77 15.10
CA PHE A 350 -1.81 -15.92 16.05
C PHE A 350 -1.85 -14.79 17.08
N MET A 351 -0.69 -14.42 17.61
CA MET A 351 -0.54 -13.29 18.53
C MET A 351 -0.89 -11.95 17.87
N SER A 352 -0.49 -11.76 16.61
CA SER A 352 -0.82 -10.54 15.85
C SER A 352 -2.29 -10.46 15.40
N GLY A 353 -2.96 -11.61 15.35
CA GLY A 353 -4.35 -11.79 14.92
C GLY A 353 -5.37 -11.74 16.05
N CYS A 354 -4.94 -11.49 17.28
CA CYS A 354 -5.81 -11.07 18.37
C CYS A 354 -5.59 -9.57 18.59
#